data_AF-A0A451BRD1-F1
#
_entry.id   AF-A0A451BRD1-F1
#
_cell.length_a   1.000
_cell.length_b   1.000
_cell.length_c   1.000
_cell.angle_alpha   90.00
_cell.angle_beta   90.00
_cell.angle_gamma   90.00
#
_symmetry.space_group_name_H-M   'P 1'
#
loop_
_entity.id
_entity.type
_entity.pdbx_description
1 polymer ?
#
loop_
_entity_poly.entity_id
_entity_poly.type
_entity_poly.pdbx_seq_one_letter_code
_entity_poly.pdbx_strand_id
1 'polypeptide(L)'
;MTMTFQELMKRDAKRDIWQETLDSVVAIKAGKTGHVETMELPPVIQARQSVGLSQSHFAILLGVSLRTLQDWEQGRRKPSGAADSLIRIARQRPDVLREVFGY
;
A
#
# COMPACT_ATOMS: atom_id res chain seq x y z
N MET A 1 10.54 -3.32 31.47
CA MET A 1 9.61 -3.04 32.60
C MET A 1 8.68 -1.93 32.18
N THR A 2 7.38 -2.05 32.46
CA THR A 2 6.38 -1.04 32.14
C THR A 2 6.49 0.09 33.15
N MET A 3 6.60 1.35 32.70
CA MET A 3 6.67 2.50 33.60
C MET A 3 5.35 2.72 34.34
N THR A 4 5.44 3.16 35.59
CA THR A 4 4.27 3.58 36.37
C THR A 4 3.75 4.94 35.89
N PHE A 5 2.49 5.26 36.23
CA PHE A 5 1.86 6.53 35.83
C PHE A 5 2.66 7.76 36.32
N GLN A 6 3.17 7.72 37.54
CA GLN A 6 3.96 8.82 38.11
C GLN A 6 5.29 9.02 37.38
N GLU A 7 5.92 7.95 36.91
CA GLU A 7 7.14 8.01 36.11
C GLU A 7 6.88 8.57 34.71
N LEU A 8 5.75 8.20 34.09
CA LEU A 8 5.32 8.75 32.81
C LEU A 8 5.07 10.25 32.88
N MET A 9 4.35 10.72 33.90
CA MET A 9 4.09 12.16 34.09
C MET A 9 5.37 12.95 34.32
N LYS A 10 6.33 12.43 35.10
CA LYS A 10 7.64 13.08 35.32
C LYS A 10 8.48 13.14 34.04
N ARG A 11 8.41 12.10 33.21
CA ARG A 11 9.07 12.06 31.89
C ARG A 11 8.46 13.11 30.97
N ASP A 12 7.15 13.09 30.82
CA ASP A 12 6.44 13.93 29.84
C ASP A 12 6.44 15.41 30.24
N ALA A 13 6.52 15.74 31.52
CA ALA A 13 6.67 17.12 32.01
C ALA A 13 7.94 17.82 31.53
N LYS A 14 8.97 17.07 31.12
CA LYS A 14 10.25 17.61 30.61
C LYS A 14 10.43 17.37 29.10
N ARG A 15 9.43 16.80 28.44
CA ARG A 15 9.52 16.34 27.05
C ARG A 15 9.03 17.41 26.10
N ASP A 16 9.87 17.80 25.15
CA ASP A 16 9.45 18.66 24.04
C ASP A 16 9.07 17.81 22.83
N ILE A 17 7.79 17.48 22.77
CA ILE A 17 7.22 16.65 21.69
C ILE A 17 7.33 17.36 20.33
N TRP A 18 7.31 18.69 20.31
CA TRP A 18 7.43 19.47 19.08
C TRP A 18 8.84 19.34 18.50
N GLN A 19 9.85 19.53 19.34
CA GLN A 19 11.25 19.40 18.90
C GLN A 19 11.55 17.96 18.47
N GLU A 20 11.09 16.95 19.20
CA GLU A 20 11.28 15.54 18.81
C GLU A 20 10.63 15.18 17.46
N THR A 21 9.47 15.79 17.17
CA THR A 21 8.78 15.59 15.89
C THR A 21 9.57 16.22 14.74
N LEU A 22 10.07 17.45 14.94
CA LEU A 22 10.92 18.13 13.96
C LEU A 22 12.21 17.36 13.71
N ASP A 23 12.88 16.88 14.77
CA ASP A 23 14.10 16.09 14.68
C ASP A 23 13.87 14.78 13.92
N SER A 24 12.71 14.14 14.14
CA SER A 24 12.31 12.94 13.40
C SER A 24 12.12 13.21 11.91
N VAL A 25 11.48 14.32 11.53
CA VAL A 25 11.33 14.72 10.11
C VAL A 25 12.69 14.99 9.47
N VAL A 26 13.61 15.67 10.17
CA VAL A 26 14.97 15.93 9.69
C VAL A 26 15.75 14.62 9.53
N ALA A 27 15.64 13.70 10.50
CA ALA A 27 16.26 12.39 10.43
C ALA A 27 15.76 11.58 9.22
N ILE A 28 14.45 11.54 8.98
CA ILE A 28 13.86 10.88 7.80
C ILE A 28 14.39 11.49 6.51
N LYS A 29 14.43 12.83 6.40
CA LYS A 29 14.99 13.53 5.22
C LYS A 29 16.47 13.22 5.01
N ALA A 30 17.23 13.04 6.09
CA ALA A 30 18.64 12.65 6.05
C ALA A 30 18.85 11.14 5.80
N GLY A 31 17.78 10.37 5.56
CA GLY A 31 17.86 8.92 5.34
C GLY A 31 18.10 8.09 6.60
N LYS A 32 18.07 8.71 7.79
CA LYS A 32 18.12 8.01 9.09
C LYS A 32 16.72 7.47 9.41
N THR A 33 16.30 6.48 8.64
CA THR A 33 15.07 5.73 8.92
C THR A 33 15.36 4.64 9.95
N GLY A 34 14.38 4.35 10.80
CA GLY A 34 14.44 3.21 11.72
C GLY A 34 14.33 1.88 10.97
N HIS A 35 13.46 0.99 11.44
CA HIS A 35 13.17 -0.26 10.72
C HIS A 35 12.54 0.04 9.35
N VAL A 36 13.22 -0.36 8.27
CA VAL A 36 12.68 -0.33 6.91
C VAL A 36 12.27 -1.74 6.54
N GLU A 37 10.97 -1.96 6.42
CA GLU A 37 10.42 -3.20 5.90
C GLU A 37 9.99 -2.98 4.45
N THR A 38 10.71 -3.59 3.51
CA THR A 38 10.31 -3.62 2.11
C THR A 38 9.19 -4.64 1.94
N MET A 39 7.96 -4.18 1.78
CA MET A 39 6.82 -5.03 1.49
C MET A 39 6.70 -5.27 -0.01
N GLU A 40 6.68 -6.54 -0.40
CA GLU A 40 6.36 -6.94 -1.78
C GLU A 40 4.94 -6.51 -2.13
N LEU A 41 4.78 -5.78 -3.25
CA LEU A 41 3.47 -5.35 -3.70
C LEU A 41 2.61 -6.57 -4.08
N PRO A 42 1.34 -6.64 -3.63
CA PRO A 42 0.41 -7.68 -4.05
C PRO A 42 0.34 -7.78 -5.59
N PRO A 43 0.24 -8.99 -6.17
CA PRO A 43 0.20 -9.17 -7.63
C PRO A 43 -0.89 -8.36 -8.34
N VAL A 44 -2.02 -8.12 -7.66
CA VAL A 44 -3.12 -7.29 -8.17
C VAL A 44 -2.70 -5.83 -8.34
N ILE A 45 -1.97 -5.27 -7.37
CA ILE A 45 -1.46 -3.89 -7.45
C ILE A 45 -0.44 -3.79 -8.58
N GLN A 46 0.49 -4.76 -8.66
CA GLN A 46 1.49 -4.82 -9.73
C GLN A 46 0.81 -4.84 -11.10
N ALA A 47 -0.18 -5.72 -11.30
CA ALA A 47 -0.94 -5.84 -12.53
C ALA A 47 -1.62 -4.51 -12.92
N ARG A 48 -2.32 -3.86 -11.99
CA ARG A 48 -2.99 -2.59 -12.25
C ARG A 48 -2.00 -1.49 -12.66
N GLN A 49 -0.88 -1.39 -11.94
CA GLN A 49 0.17 -0.41 -12.22
C GLN A 49 0.85 -0.68 -13.57
N SER A 50 1.08 -1.94 -13.94
CA SER A 50 1.63 -2.32 -15.24
C SER A 50 0.74 -1.89 -16.40
N VAL A 51 -0.59 -1.98 -16.25
CA VAL A 51 -1.54 -1.49 -17.26
C VAL A 51 -1.62 0.05 -17.24
N GLY A 52 -1.41 0.68 -16.09
CA GLY A 52 -1.42 2.14 -15.94
C GLY A 52 -2.79 2.72 -15.53
N LEU A 53 -3.65 1.90 -14.91
CA LEU A 53 -5.03 2.27 -14.60
C LEU A 53 -5.24 2.68 -13.14
N SER A 54 -6.23 3.56 -12.93
CA SER A 54 -6.79 3.79 -11.60
C SER A 54 -7.50 2.53 -11.09
N GLN A 55 -7.74 2.44 -9.78
CA GLN A 55 -8.51 1.32 -9.21
C GLN A 55 -9.91 1.21 -9.85
N SER A 56 -10.58 2.34 -10.09
CA SER A 56 -11.91 2.35 -10.71
C SER A 56 -11.89 1.77 -12.13
N HIS A 57 -10.99 2.23 -13.00
CA HIS A 57 -10.90 1.72 -14.37
C HIS A 57 -10.45 0.26 -14.42
N PHE A 58 -9.53 -0.14 -13.56
CA PHE A 58 -9.10 -1.53 -13.49
C PHE A 58 -10.20 -2.46 -12.97
N ALA A 59 -11.01 -2.01 -12.01
CA ALA A 59 -12.17 -2.76 -11.54
C ALA A 59 -13.21 -2.96 -12.66
N ILE A 60 -13.46 -1.91 -13.47
CA ILE A 60 -14.32 -1.99 -14.66
C ILE A 60 -13.76 -3.01 -15.66
N LEU A 61 -12.45 -2.95 -15.96
CA LEU A 61 -11.78 -3.89 -16.86
C LEU A 61 -11.94 -5.34 -16.38
N LEU A 62 -11.78 -5.58 -15.09
CA LEU A 62 -11.92 -6.91 -14.49
C LEU A 62 -13.38 -7.35 -14.31
N GLY A 63 -14.37 -6.48 -14.58
CA GLY A 63 -15.78 -6.77 -14.39
C GLY A 63 -16.19 -6.94 -12.93
N VAL A 64 -15.52 -6.24 -12.00
CA VAL A 64 -15.80 -6.32 -10.56
C VAL A 64 -16.07 -4.94 -9.96
N SER A 65 -16.66 -4.91 -8.77
CA SER A 65 -16.85 -3.63 -8.05
C SER A 65 -15.51 -3.05 -7.59
N LEU A 66 -15.43 -1.72 -7.47
CA LEU A 66 -14.28 -1.04 -6.86
C LEU A 66 -13.94 -1.62 -5.48
N ARG A 67 -14.98 -1.93 -4.69
CA ARG A 67 -14.81 -2.52 -3.36
C ARG A 67 -14.14 -3.89 -3.42
N THR A 68 -14.53 -4.72 -4.39
CA THR A 68 -13.93 -6.04 -4.62
C THR A 68 -12.45 -5.91 -4.95
N LEU A 69 -12.08 -5.00 -5.85
CA LEU A 69 -10.67 -4.74 -6.18
C LEU A 69 -9.89 -4.27 -4.94
N GLN A 70 -10.44 -3.34 -4.16
CA GLN A 70 -9.80 -2.84 -2.94
C GLN A 70 -9.61 -3.94 -1.88
N ASP A 71 -10.58 -4.85 -1.74
CA ASP A 71 -10.45 -6.01 -0.83
C ASP A 71 -9.33 -6.95 -1.28
N TRP A 72 -9.08 -7.09 -2.58
CA TRP A 72 -7.96 -7.87 -3.11
C TRP A 72 -6.62 -7.15 -2.93
N GLU A 73 -6.54 -5.87 -3.28
CA GLU A 73 -5.29 -5.08 -3.13
C GLU A 73 -4.86 -4.94 -1.66
N GLN A 74 -5.81 -4.94 -0.72
CA GLN A 74 -5.54 -4.87 0.71
C GLN A 74 -5.43 -6.25 1.37
N GLY A 75 -5.49 -7.34 0.59
CA GLY A 75 -5.32 -8.70 1.09
C GLY A 75 -6.46 -9.23 1.96
N ARG A 76 -7.60 -8.52 2.05
CA ARG A 76 -8.78 -8.98 2.81
C ARG A 76 -9.48 -10.16 2.14
N ARG A 77 -9.41 -10.24 0.82
CA ARG A 77 -9.98 -11.34 0.02
C ARG A 77 -9.02 -11.74 -1.10
N LYS A 78 -9.20 -12.95 -1.61
CA LYS A 78 -8.47 -13.44 -2.79
C LYS A 78 -9.33 -13.33 -4.05
N PRO A 79 -8.72 -13.07 -5.23
CA PRO A 79 -9.42 -13.16 -6.51
C PRO A 79 -9.98 -14.57 -6.76
N SER A 80 -11.04 -14.66 -7.56
CA SER A 80 -11.47 -15.95 -8.11
C SER A 80 -10.40 -16.49 -9.07
N GLY A 81 -10.44 -17.79 -9.41
CA GLY A 81 -9.46 -18.39 -10.33
C GLY A 81 -9.43 -17.71 -11.71
N ALA A 82 -10.60 -17.33 -12.24
CA ALA A 82 -10.68 -16.58 -13.50
C ALA A 82 -10.07 -15.16 -13.38
N ALA A 83 -10.35 -14.47 -12.27
CA ALA A 83 -9.77 -13.16 -12.03
C ALA A 83 -8.25 -13.23 -11.82
N ASP A 84 -7.74 -14.25 -11.11
CA ASP A 84 -6.29 -14.45 -10.93
C ASP A 84 -5.58 -14.67 -12.27
N SER A 85 -6.17 -15.45 -13.18
CA SER A 85 -5.64 -15.62 -14.55
C SER A 85 -5.57 -14.29 -15.30
N LEU A 86 -6.61 -13.47 -15.24
CA LEU A 86 -6.63 -12.16 -15.90
C LEU A 86 -5.63 -11.19 -15.26
N ILE A 87 -5.48 -11.21 -13.94
CA ILE A 87 -4.47 -10.44 -13.20
C ILE A 87 -3.05 -10.85 -13.61
N ARG A 88 -2.79 -12.15 -13.82
CA ARG A 88 -1.50 -12.63 -14.33
C ARG A 88 -1.22 -12.11 -15.73
N ILE A 89 -2.21 -12.13 -16.62
CA ILE A 89 -2.11 -11.56 -17.97
C ILE A 89 -1.83 -10.06 -17.89
N ALA A 90 -2.59 -9.31 -17.08
CA ALA A 90 -2.39 -7.88 -16.86
C ALA A 90 -0.98 -7.54 -16.39
N ARG A 91 -0.37 -8.40 -15.57
CA ARG A 91 0.99 -8.24 -15.08
C ARG A 91 2.06 -8.56 -16.13
N GLN A 92 1.87 -9.62 -16.92
CA GLN A 92 2.87 -10.12 -17.87
C GLN A 92 2.78 -9.48 -19.26
N ARG A 93 1.56 -9.18 -19.71
CA ARG A 93 1.21 -8.67 -21.04
C ARG A 93 0.18 -7.53 -20.92
N PRO A 94 0.54 -6.41 -20.27
CA PRO A 94 -0.35 -5.26 -20.13
C PRO A 94 -0.75 -4.67 -21.48
N ASP A 95 0.08 -4.85 -22.51
CA ASP A 95 -0.16 -4.46 -23.91
C ASP A 95 -1.44 -5.08 -24.48
N VAL A 96 -1.71 -6.35 -24.20
CA VAL A 96 -2.93 -7.05 -24.69
C VAL A 96 -4.19 -6.41 -24.11
N LEU A 97 -4.15 -6.00 -22.84
CA LEU A 97 -5.30 -5.35 -22.22
C LEU A 97 -5.52 -3.94 -22.75
N ARG A 98 -4.44 -3.20 -23.06
CA ARG A 98 -4.54 -1.90 -23.73
C ARG A 98 -5.11 -2.03 -25.13
N GLU A 99 -4.68 -3.03 -25.89
CA GLU A 99 -5.17 -3.31 -27.24
C GLU A 99 -6.66 -3.69 -27.24
N VAL A 100 -7.07 -4.62 -26.36
CA VAL A 100 -8.45 -5.14 -26.33
C VAL A 100 -9.45 -4.12 -25.78
N PHE A 101 -9.06 -3.33 -24.77
CA PHE A 101 -9.97 -2.43 -24.06
C PHE A 101 -9.76 -0.94 -24.36
N GLY A 102 -8.74 -0.57 -25.12
CA GLY A 102 -8.51 0.80 -25.60
C GLY A 102 -7.99 1.78 -24.54
N TYR A 103 -7.13 1.32 -23.63
CA TYR A 103 -6.52 2.14 -22.56
C TYR A 103 -5.09 2.59 -22.87
#